data_AF-A0A0Q7H1D3-F1
#
_entry.id   AF-A0A0Q7H1D3-F1
#
_cell.length_a   1.000
_cell.length_b   1.000
_cell.length_c   1.000
_cell.angle_alpha   90.00
_cell.angle_beta   90.00
_cell.angle_gamma   90.00
#
_symmetry.space_group_name_H-M   'P 1'
#
loop_
_entity.id
_entity.type
_entity.pdbx_description
1 polymer ?
#
loop_
_entity_poly.entity_id
_entity_poly.type
_entity_poly.pdbx_seq_one_letter_code
_entity_poly.pdbx_strand_id
1 'polypeptide(L)' 'MSLSRNVALTVHELEAGEFYWVLMEAVDDTPGETSHVYMPLEAAQDPYATYSNALVAGVAVLRRLFGPDGKPA' A
#
# COMPACT_ATOMS: atom_id res chain seq x y z
N MET A 1 -16.40 2.26 17.07
CA MET A 1 -16.40 1.50 15.81
C MET A 1 -14.96 1.39 15.36
N SER A 2 -14.39 0.19 15.20
CA SER A 2 -13.06 0.12 14.59
C SER A 2 -13.24 0.47 13.11
N LEU A 3 -12.76 1.64 12.71
CA LEU A 3 -12.63 2.01 11.30
C LEU A 3 -11.66 1.00 10.69
N SER A 4 -12.19 0.03 9.94
CA SER A 4 -11.35 -0.87 9.13
C SER A 4 -10.66 0.00 8.09
N ARG A 5 -9.34 0.19 8.24
CA ARG A 5 -8.55 0.98 7.29
C ARG A 5 -8.52 0.28 5.94
N ASN A 6 -8.91 0.98 4.89
CA ASN A 6 -8.87 0.47 3.53
C ASN A 6 -7.50 0.80 2.92
N VAL A 7 -6.61 -0.20 2.91
CA VAL A 7 -5.23 -0.06 2.43
C VAL A 7 -5.04 -0.89 1.16
N ALA A 8 -4.46 -0.26 0.14
CA ALA A 8 -4.06 -0.90 -1.11
C ALA A 8 -2.54 -1.03 -1.17
N LEU A 9 -2.05 -2.15 -1.70
CA LEU A 9 -0.65 -2.36 -2.07
C LEU A 9 -0.57 -2.51 -3.58
N THR A 10 0.18 -1.64 -4.23
CA THR A 10 0.46 -1.72 -5.66
C THR A 10 1.95 -1.93 -5.90
N VAL A 11 2.27 -2.51 -7.05
CA VAL A 11 3.63 -2.67 -7.53
C VAL A 11 3.68 -2.06 -8.93
N HIS A 12 4.60 -1.13 -9.12
CA HIS A 12 4.82 -0.42 -10.37
C HIS A 12 6.16 -0.84 -10.96
N GLU A 13 6.21 -1.00 -12.27
CA GLU A 13 7.45 -1.09 -13.02
C GLU A 13 7.74 0.30 -13.60
N LEU A 14 8.70 1.02 -13.02
CA LEU A 14 9.01 2.40 -13.46
C LEU A 14 9.98 2.39 -14.64
N GLU A 15 10.95 1.49 -14.60
CA GLU A 15 11.84 1.14 -15.70
C GLU A 15 11.81 -0.38 -15.91
N ALA A 16 12.20 -0.84 -17.09
CA ALA A 16 12.17 -2.27 -17.42
C ALA A 16 13.04 -3.08 -16.44
N GLY A 17 12.41 -3.98 -15.68
CA GLY A 17 13.09 -4.77 -14.65
C GLY A 17 13.22 -4.09 -13.28
N GLU A 18 12.71 -2.87 -13.11
CA GLU A 18 12.73 -2.13 -11.85
C GLU A 18 11.34 -2.02 -11.23
N PHE A 19 11.10 -2.82 -10.19
CA PHE A 19 9.80 -2.90 -9.53
C PHE A 19 9.79 -2.19 -8.19
N TYR A 20 8.82 -1.30 -7.98
CA TYR A 20 8.65 -0.51 -6.76
C TYR A 20 7.27 -0.79 -6.17
N TRP A 21 7.21 -1.05 -4.87
CA TRP A 21 5.93 -1.17 -4.17
C TRP A 21 5.48 0.17 -3.59
N VAL A 22 4.17 0.39 -3.55
CA VAL A 22 3.55 1.56 -2.92
C VAL A 22 2.34 1.10 -2.10
N LEU A 23 2.33 1.47 -0.83
CA LEU A 23 1.17 1.36 0.05
C LEU A 23 0.38 2.65 -0.02
N MET A 24 -0.94 2.53 -0.14
CA MET A 24 -1.85 3.67 -0.19
C MET A 24 -3.05 3.41 0.72
N GLU A 25 -3.58 4.45 1.34
CA GLU A 25 -4.79 4.39 2.18
C GLU A 25 -5.91 5.19 1.51
N ALA A 26 -7.10 4.60 1.51
CA ALA A 26 -8.30 5.31 1.10
C ALA A 26 -8.57 6.42 2.12
N VAL A 27 -8.69 7.65 1.62
CA VAL A 27 -9.11 8.79 2.41
C VAL A 27 -10.62 8.91 2.26
N ASP A 28 -11.34 8.88 3.38
CA ASP A 28 -12.76 9.19 3.37
C ASP A 28 -12.91 10.66 2.99
N ASP A 29 -13.32 10.92 1.75
CA ASP A 29 -13.78 12.25 1.38
C ASP A 29 -15.19 12.48 1.96
N THR A 30 -15.46 13.75 2.24
CA THR A 30 -16.69 14.26 2.84
C THR A 30 -17.97 13.56 2.35
N PRO A 31 -18.96 13.33 3.24
CA PRO A 31 -20.17 12.58 2.92
C PRO A 31 -20.94 13.26 1.78
N GLY A 32 -20.91 12.64 0.59
CA GLY A 32 -21.53 13.15 -0.63
C GLY A 32 -20.70 12.94 -1.89
N GLU A 33 -19.39 12.78 -1.76
CA GLU A 33 -18.50 12.46 -2.89
C GLU A 33 -18.06 10.99 -2.85
N THR A 34 -18.43 10.22 -3.87
CA THR A 34 -17.89 8.88 -4.14
C THR A 34 -16.49 8.96 -4.75
N SER A 35 -15.62 9.80 -4.17
CA SER A 35 -14.23 9.88 -4.60
C SER A 35 -13.44 8.91 -3.75
N HIS A 36 -13.19 7.70 -4.28
CA HIS A 36 -12.27 6.73 -3.67
C HIS A 36 -10.83 7.22 -3.88
N VAL A 37 -10.44 8.26 -3.17
CA VAL A 37 -9.09 8.84 -3.24
C VAL A 37 -8.17 7.96 -2.41
N TYR A 38 -7.13 7.42 -3.04
CA TYR A 38 -6.05 6.72 -2.36
C TYR A 38 -4.84 7.64 -2.25
N MET A 39 -4.36 7.87 -1.03
CA MET A 39 -3.15 8.63 -0.77
C MET A 39 -1.98 7.70 -0.40
N PRO A 40 -0.76 7.95 -0.90
CA PRO A 40 0.41 7.16 -0.54
C PRO A 40 0.71 7.23 0.97
N LEU A 41 0.91 6.06 1.57
CA LEU A 41 1.38 5.91 2.95
C LEU A 41 2.89 5.66 3.00
N GLU A 42 3.36 4.69 2.23
CA GLU A 42 4.78 4.30 2.21
C GLU A 42 5.12 3.73 0.84
N ALA A 43 6.39 3.84 0.42
CA ALA A 43 6.84 3.36 -0.86
C ALA A 43 8.28 2.83 -0.77
N ALA A 44 8.62 1.92 -1.68
CA ALA A 44 9.99 1.49 -1.88
C ALA A 44 10.87 2.67 -2.29
N GLN A 45 12.00 2.84 -1.60
CA GLN A 45 13.02 3.82 -2.00
C GLN A 45 13.93 3.28 -3.12
N ASP A 46 14.17 1.96 -3.10
CA ASP A 46 15.03 1.25 -4.07
C ASP A 46 14.22 0.25 -4.90
N PRO A 47 14.63 -0.02 -6.16
CA PRO A 47 13.98 -0.99 -7.02
C PRO A 47 14.24 -2.43 -6.57
N TYR A 48 13.28 -3.30 -6.84
CA TYR A 48 13.43 -4.74 -6.77
C TYR A 48 13.57 -5.32 -8.19
N ALA A 49 14.37 -6.39 -8.33
CA ALA A 49 14.61 -7.05 -9.61
C ALA A 49 13.42 -7.85 -10.16
N THR A 50 12.39 -8.12 -9.34
CA THR A 50 11.18 -8.83 -9.77
C THR A 50 9.93 -8.26 -9.11
N TYR A 51 8.81 -8.32 -9.83
CA TYR A 51 7.49 -7.96 -9.31
C TYR A 51 7.17 -8.69 -7.99
N SER A 52 7.45 -10.00 -7.94
CA SER A 52 7.16 -10.82 -6.76
C SER A 52 7.97 -10.39 -5.53
N ASN A 53 9.23 -10.00 -5.71
CA ASN A 53 10.05 -9.51 -4.59
C ASN A 53 9.52 -8.16 -4.07
N ALA A 54 9.15 -7.23 -4.95
CA ALA A 54 8.54 -5.98 -4.55
C ALA A 54 7.22 -6.21 -3.79
N LEU A 55 6.38 -7.13 -4.28
CA LEU A 55 5.11 -7.46 -3.64
C LEU A 55 5.30 -8.05 -2.24
N VAL A 56 6.21 -9.02 -2.08
CA VAL A 56 6.49 -9.65 -0.77
C VAL A 56 7.06 -8.61 0.20
N ALA A 57 7.95 -7.72 -0.26
CA ALA A 57 8.47 -6.64 0.55
C ALA A 57 7.36 -5.69 1.02
N GLY A 58 6.47 -5.27 0.12
CA GLY A 58 5.32 -4.44 0.46
C GLY A 58 4.35 -5.11 1.43
N VAL A 59 4.09 -6.42 1.28
CA VAL A 59 3.27 -7.20 2.23
C VAL A 59 3.93 -7.28 3.60
N ALA A 60 5.26 -7.41 3.67
CA ALA A 60 5.98 -7.41 4.94
C ALA A 60 5.83 -6.07 5.68
N VAL A 61 5.90 -4.95 4.95
CA VAL A 61 5.66 -3.60 5.51
C VAL A 61 4.21 -3.45 5.96
N LEU A 62 3.24 -3.87 5.13
CA LEU A 62 1.82 -3.88 5.50
C LEU A 62 1.60 -4.64 6.83
N ARG A 63 2.15 -5.85 6.96
CA ARG A 63 2.04 -6.65 8.19
C ARG A 63 2.74 -6.02 9.38
N ARG A 64 3.82 -5.28 9.17
CA ARG A 64 4.51 -4.54 10.23
C ARG A 64 3.68 -3.36 10.73
N LEU A 65 3.04 -2.61 9.84
CA LEU A 65 2.25 -1.43 10.18
C LEU A 65 0.88 -1.76 10.78
N PHE A 66 0.27 -2.86 10.34
CA PHE A 66 -1.12 -3.19 10.64
C PHE A 66 -1.31 -4.61 11.21
N GLY A 67 -0.23 -5.29 11.60
CA GLY A 67 -0.31 -6.67 12.06
C GLY A 67 -0.76 -7.67 10.97
N PRO A 68 -0.87 -8.96 11.31
CA PRO A 68 -1.31 -10.00 10.37
C PRO A 68 -2.77 -9.83 9.92
N ASP A 69 -3.59 -9.13 10.72
CA ASP A 69 -5.04 -8.97 10.50
C ASP A 69 -5.46 -7.57 10.03
N GLY A 70 -4.52 -6.66 9.76
CA GLY A 70 -4.84 -5.28 9.34
C GLY A 70 -5.31 -4.35 10.47
N LYS A 71 -5.15 -4.74 11.75
CA LYS A 71 -5.45 -3.90 12.92
C LYS A 71 -4.18 -3.21 13.44
N PRO A 72 -4.22 -1.89 13.74
CA PRO A 72 -3.11 -1.25 14.45
C PRO A 72 -2.78 -2.01 15.74
N ALA A 73 -1.48 -2.17 16.01
CA ALA A 73 -0.97 -2.67 17.29
C ALA A 73 -1.30 -1.73 18.44
#